data_AF-A0A1L0DHS1-F1
#
_entry.id   AF-A0A1L0DHS1-F1
#
_cell.length_a   1.000
_cell.length_b   1.000
_cell.length_c   1.000
_cell.angle_alpha   90.00
_cell.angle_beta   90.00
_cell.angle_gamma   90.00
#
_symmetry.space_group_name_H-M   'P 1'
#
loop_
_entity.id
_entity.type
_entity.pdbx_description
1 polymer ?
#
loop_
_entity_poly.entity_id
_entity_poly.type
_entity_poly.pdbx_seq_one_letter_code
_entity_poly.pdbx_strand_id
1 'polypeptide(L)'
;MLEKQNKSPFRHPWWWNDSGKIVGLEDLGEPMRCLDEKLIIELSKAIRAKPDWTSKYKNLDIVNKWRKEFKEQEPKSRHVDEVFDYMLRELQWYDKMETTRPEFSDKKFKMGPDNRIVFSDVAIDEKTAKSLASAVAEFEKVTPKDYHPGSNNLVVDLVHPSLFHLQYGRTKMVKDGMLGIVEFDKEIEDFKKGIVCTKRTFQWLPAELSLDNESKKFSFTSYINNLHPLKHPELYSIIAEIFNQAVPGLNFSLARYVSEHYVRVPIPAGIGAYKGTDDEYCELYCPKGTYWLDYEEERRCRFEFLRDFPPTYTKDPVTKDFDVRDFSRLKVIVKLANIELTPENPKYAGESWHLEGLINEDIVATVLYYYHVDNIKDSKLSFRAGFADPLDPYVEHGITIDDHVLEYFYGIKDQDKLTYPLGAVDAQEGRTVVFPNYFEHCIDPFELEDPLKPGLRKLLYFFVVDPYNDVVKSTKDVPPQIKEWVEDKELMSKYFPDVRPEEVTTMSWEEAIRARDELMAQRSGRHDADYDDEDPYERLINIC
;
A
#
# COMPACT_ATOMS: atom_id res chain seq x y z
N MET A 1 12.81 25.44 3.84
CA MET A 1 12.60 24.06 4.34
C MET A 1 11.11 23.76 4.53
N LEU A 2 10.36 24.57 5.28
CA LEU A 2 8.89 24.41 5.45
C LEU A 2 8.04 24.42 4.15
N GLU A 3 8.45 25.16 3.10
CA GLU A 3 7.73 25.18 1.81
C GLU A 3 7.84 23.86 1.01
N LYS A 4 8.88 23.04 1.23
CA LYS A 4 9.06 21.76 0.51
C LYS A 4 8.28 20.60 1.16
N GLN A 5 8.20 20.59 2.49
CA GLN A 5 7.40 19.63 3.28
C GLN A 5 5.91 19.59 2.95
N ASN A 6 5.40 20.62 2.29
CA ASN A 6 3.97 20.80 2.01
C ASN A 6 3.59 20.48 0.55
N LYS A 7 4.51 19.94 -0.26
CA LYS A 7 4.23 19.71 -1.70
C LYS A 7 3.45 18.43 -1.96
N SER A 8 3.75 17.35 -1.24
CA SER A 8 3.07 16.08 -1.45
C SER A 8 1.80 15.96 -0.61
N PRO A 9 0.64 15.64 -1.22
CA PRO A 9 -0.58 15.29 -0.50
C PRO A 9 -0.58 13.84 0.01
N PHE A 10 0.45 13.04 -0.34
CA PHE A 10 0.51 11.62 0.02
C PHE A 10 1.17 11.43 1.37
N ARG A 11 0.46 10.80 2.29
CA ARG A 11 1.03 10.33 3.55
C ARG A 11 2.09 9.27 3.28
N HIS A 12 3.03 9.13 4.20
CA HIS A 12 4.07 8.11 4.10
C HIS A 12 3.84 7.10 5.22
N PRO A 13 3.90 5.78 4.94
CA PRO A 13 3.48 4.72 5.88
C PRO A 13 4.24 4.70 7.22
N TRP A 14 5.48 5.19 7.21
CA TRP A 14 6.37 5.16 8.37
C TRP A 14 6.26 6.45 9.21
N TRP A 15 5.09 6.74 9.77
CA TRP A 15 4.90 7.86 10.72
C TRP A 15 5.30 7.49 12.13
N TRP A 16 5.63 8.52 12.93
CA TRP A 16 6.08 8.35 14.31
C TRP A 16 5.30 9.26 15.26
N ASN A 17 4.96 8.76 16.45
CA ASN A 17 4.41 9.55 17.55
C ASN A 17 5.54 9.91 18.53
N ASP A 18 6.27 11.00 18.28
CA ASP A 18 7.30 11.47 19.22
C ASP A 18 6.55 12.27 20.28
N SER A 19 6.33 11.65 21.44
CA SER A 19 5.67 12.25 22.60
C SER A 19 6.25 13.62 23.04
N GLY A 20 7.40 14.03 22.49
CA GLY A 20 8.00 15.35 22.69
C GLY A 20 7.89 16.38 21.55
N LYS A 21 7.40 16.02 20.34
CA LYS A 21 7.31 16.94 19.20
C LYS A 21 5.86 17.22 18.80
N ILE A 22 5.31 18.16 19.55
CA ILE A 22 4.05 18.88 19.37
C ILE A 22 3.89 19.43 17.94
N VAL A 23 3.26 18.70 16.99
CA VAL A 23 2.26 19.24 16.02
C VAL A 23 1.54 18.12 15.22
N GLY A 24 0.20 18.06 15.27
CA GLY A 24 -0.68 17.65 14.13
C GLY A 24 -0.72 16.18 13.70
N LEU A 25 -0.78 15.24 14.65
CA LEU A 25 -0.78 13.78 14.39
C LEU A 25 -2.17 13.19 14.04
N GLU A 26 -3.24 14.00 14.11
CA GLU A 26 -4.63 13.65 13.72
C GLU A 26 -4.77 13.04 12.31
N ASP A 27 -3.80 13.26 11.41
CA ASP A 27 -3.92 12.92 9.99
C ASP A 27 -3.02 11.79 9.50
N LEU A 28 -2.12 11.20 10.29
CA LEU A 28 -1.12 10.26 9.75
C LEU A 28 -1.63 8.83 9.55
N GLY A 29 -2.49 8.33 10.45
CA GLY A 29 -3.09 6.98 10.39
C GLY A 29 -4.44 6.88 9.66
N GLU A 30 -4.95 5.65 9.47
CA GLU A 30 -6.38 5.47 9.15
C GLU A 30 -7.24 5.88 10.35
N PRO A 31 -8.45 6.43 10.15
CA PRO A 31 -9.37 6.64 11.24
C PRO A 31 -9.92 5.29 11.70
N MET A 32 -10.15 5.17 13.00
CA MET A 32 -10.78 3.99 13.57
C MET A 32 -12.18 3.77 13.01
N ARG A 33 -12.55 2.49 12.89
CA ARG A 33 -13.86 2.05 12.38
C ARG A 33 -14.66 1.45 13.54
N CYS A 34 -15.81 2.03 13.85
CA CYS A 34 -16.69 1.44 14.86
C CYS A 34 -17.24 0.08 14.39
N LEU A 35 -17.80 -0.71 15.30
CA LEU A 35 -18.30 -2.05 15.03
C LEU A 35 -19.38 -2.08 13.95
N ASP A 36 -20.30 -1.11 13.95
CA ASP A 36 -21.33 -1.00 12.91
C ASP A 36 -20.73 -0.64 11.54
N GLU A 37 -19.73 0.25 11.50
CA GLU A 37 -19.02 0.58 10.27
C GLU A 37 -18.25 -0.63 9.72
N LYS A 38 -17.56 -1.39 10.58
CA LYS A 38 -16.90 -2.65 10.19
C LYS A 38 -17.92 -3.63 9.57
N LEU A 39 -19.09 -3.76 10.18
CA LEU A 39 -20.15 -4.65 9.69
C LEU A 39 -20.72 -4.21 8.33
N ILE A 40 -20.92 -2.90 8.12
CA ILE A 40 -21.31 -2.34 6.81
C ILE A 40 -20.29 -2.72 5.73
N ILE A 41 -19.01 -2.49 6.01
CA ILE A 41 -17.90 -2.75 5.10
C ILE A 41 -17.84 -4.25 4.74
N GLU A 42 -17.91 -5.14 5.73
CA GLU A 42 -17.83 -6.58 5.51
C GLU A 42 -19.03 -7.11 4.71
N LEU A 43 -20.23 -6.64 5.00
CA LEU A 43 -21.43 -7.04 4.24
C LEU A 43 -21.35 -6.55 2.77
N SER A 44 -20.90 -5.31 2.57
CA SER A 44 -20.66 -4.72 1.25
C SER A 44 -19.63 -5.52 0.46
N LYS A 45 -18.46 -5.81 1.04
CA LYS A 45 -17.42 -6.66 0.44
C LYS A 45 -17.97 -8.03 0.04
N ALA A 46 -18.68 -8.69 0.94
CA ALA A 46 -19.24 -10.02 0.70
C ALA A 46 -20.26 -10.04 -0.46
N ILE A 47 -21.03 -8.95 -0.64
CA ILE A 47 -21.95 -8.82 -1.78
C ILE A 47 -21.18 -8.51 -3.07
N ARG A 48 -20.22 -7.58 -3.04
CA ARG A 48 -19.41 -7.20 -4.21
C ARG A 48 -18.55 -8.35 -4.75
N ALA A 49 -18.18 -9.31 -3.90
CA ALA A 49 -17.49 -10.53 -4.31
C ALA A 49 -18.37 -11.51 -5.11
N LYS A 50 -19.71 -11.35 -5.08
CA LYS A 50 -20.62 -12.23 -5.84
C LYS A 50 -20.65 -11.83 -7.32
N PRO A 51 -20.72 -12.80 -8.25
CA PRO A 51 -21.01 -12.50 -9.65
C PRO A 51 -22.32 -11.72 -9.80
N ASP A 52 -22.36 -10.79 -10.75
CA ASP A 52 -23.55 -9.99 -11.10
C ASP A 52 -24.17 -9.21 -9.93
N TRP A 53 -23.38 -8.86 -8.91
CA TRP A 53 -23.87 -8.17 -7.72
C TRP A 53 -24.59 -6.85 -8.07
N THR A 54 -24.14 -6.13 -9.09
CA THR A 54 -24.72 -4.86 -9.58
C THR A 54 -26.16 -5.01 -10.06
N SER A 55 -26.53 -6.17 -10.59
CA SER A 55 -27.92 -6.49 -10.94
C SER A 55 -28.70 -6.99 -9.72
N LYS A 56 -28.05 -7.75 -8.85
CA LYS A 56 -28.69 -8.39 -7.68
C LYS A 56 -29.12 -7.38 -6.62
N TYR A 57 -28.31 -6.36 -6.32
CA TYR A 57 -28.67 -5.37 -5.29
C TYR A 57 -29.85 -4.47 -5.71
N LYS A 58 -30.18 -4.42 -7.01
CA LYS A 58 -31.34 -3.71 -7.57
C LYS A 58 -32.62 -4.54 -7.56
N ASN A 59 -32.53 -5.85 -7.34
CA ASN A 59 -33.67 -6.75 -7.32
C ASN A 59 -34.26 -6.84 -5.90
N LEU A 60 -35.48 -6.37 -5.73
CA LEU A 60 -36.15 -6.30 -4.43
C LEU A 60 -36.33 -7.68 -3.77
N ASP A 61 -36.63 -8.73 -4.53
CA ASP A 61 -36.80 -10.08 -3.96
C ASP A 61 -35.48 -10.62 -3.39
N ILE A 62 -34.38 -10.36 -4.11
CA ILE A 62 -33.03 -10.74 -3.67
C ILE A 62 -32.62 -9.94 -2.43
N VAL A 63 -32.86 -8.62 -2.44
CA VAL A 63 -32.54 -7.74 -1.30
C VAL A 63 -33.35 -8.14 -0.06
N ASN A 64 -34.64 -8.43 -0.21
CA ASN A 64 -35.49 -8.89 0.89
C ASN A 64 -34.99 -10.22 1.47
N LYS A 65 -34.56 -11.14 0.61
CA LYS A 65 -33.94 -12.39 1.04
C LYS A 65 -32.64 -12.15 1.81
N TRP A 66 -31.73 -11.31 1.30
CA TRP A 66 -30.49 -10.97 1.99
C TRP A 66 -30.74 -10.29 3.34
N ARG A 67 -31.74 -9.41 3.45
CA ARG A 67 -32.09 -8.78 4.73
C ARG A 67 -32.56 -9.82 5.74
N LYS A 68 -33.42 -10.76 5.31
CA LYS A 68 -33.89 -11.85 6.17
C LYS A 68 -32.72 -12.72 6.65
N GLU A 69 -31.87 -13.17 5.73
CA GLU A 69 -30.68 -13.97 6.04
C GLU A 69 -29.73 -13.22 7.00
N PHE A 70 -29.52 -11.92 6.78
CA PHE A 70 -28.70 -11.08 7.65
C PHE A 70 -29.26 -11.01 9.07
N LYS A 71 -30.58 -10.83 9.24
CA LYS A 71 -31.21 -10.84 10.58
C LYS A 71 -31.13 -12.21 11.26
N GLU A 72 -31.30 -13.29 10.51
CA GLU A 72 -31.21 -14.67 11.01
C GLU A 72 -29.80 -15.05 11.48
N GLN A 73 -28.76 -14.33 11.03
CA GLN A 73 -27.38 -14.49 11.50
C GLN A 73 -27.10 -13.80 12.83
N GLU A 74 -28.07 -13.08 13.40
CA GLU A 74 -27.96 -12.36 14.69
C GLU A 74 -26.69 -11.49 14.77
N PRO A 75 -26.51 -10.53 13.83
CA PRO A 75 -25.31 -9.73 13.77
C PRO A 75 -25.15 -8.92 15.06
N LYS A 76 -23.91 -8.79 15.53
CA LYS A 76 -23.55 -7.99 16.71
C LYS A 76 -23.64 -6.49 16.41
N SER A 77 -24.85 -5.96 16.35
CA SER A 77 -25.15 -4.55 16.14
C SER A 77 -26.43 -4.15 16.86
N ARG A 78 -26.48 -2.92 17.38
CA ARG A 78 -27.71 -2.33 17.94
C ARG A 78 -28.60 -1.72 16.84
N HIS A 79 -28.06 -1.55 15.63
CA HIS A 79 -28.67 -0.84 14.51
C HIS A 79 -28.75 -1.74 13.27
N VAL A 80 -29.27 -2.96 13.45
CA VAL A 80 -29.25 -4.01 12.41
C VAL A 80 -29.88 -3.54 11.10
N ASP A 81 -31.03 -2.86 11.16
CA ASP A 81 -31.71 -2.39 9.95
C ASP A 81 -30.97 -1.22 9.30
N GLU A 82 -30.46 -0.27 10.08
CA GLU A 82 -29.71 0.89 9.62
C GLU A 82 -28.37 0.48 8.98
N VAL A 83 -27.66 -0.50 9.56
CA VAL A 83 -26.46 -1.10 8.98
C VAL A 83 -26.77 -1.68 7.59
N PHE A 84 -27.85 -2.44 7.47
CA PHE A 84 -28.22 -3.05 6.20
C PHE A 84 -28.63 -2.00 5.15
N ASP A 85 -29.39 -0.98 5.57
CA ASP A 85 -29.80 0.13 4.71
C ASP A 85 -28.59 0.95 4.22
N TYR A 86 -27.65 1.23 5.13
CA TYR A 86 -26.40 1.92 4.78
C TYR A 86 -25.61 1.11 3.77
N MET A 87 -25.45 -0.21 3.99
CA MET A 87 -24.75 -1.09 3.06
C MET A 87 -25.37 -1.03 1.65
N LEU A 88 -26.71 -1.03 1.53
CA LEU A 88 -27.36 -0.90 0.21
C LEU A 88 -27.06 0.44 -0.47
N ARG A 89 -26.98 1.54 0.29
CA ARG A 89 -26.57 2.86 -0.23
C ARG A 89 -25.11 2.86 -0.66
N GLU A 90 -24.24 2.18 0.09
CA GLU A 90 -22.86 2.01 -0.29
C GLU A 90 -22.70 1.20 -1.58
N LEU A 91 -23.46 0.11 -1.76
CA LEU A 91 -23.48 -0.64 -3.03
C LEU A 91 -23.91 0.22 -4.22
N GLN A 92 -24.89 1.12 -4.03
CA GLN A 92 -25.29 2.10 -5.06
C GLN A 92 -24.13 3.02 -5.44
N TRP A 93 -23.36 3.49 -4.45
CA TRP A 93 -22.19 4.32 -4.69
C TRP A 93 -21.09 3.55 -5.44
N TYR A 94 -20.77 2.31 -5.05
CA TYR A 94 -19.80 1.48 -5.76
C TYR A 94 -20.19 1.28 -7.23
N ASP A 95 -21.45 0.94 -7.50
CA ASP A 95 -21.97 0.72 -8.87
C ASP A 95 -21.92 2.02 -9.68
N LYS A 96 -22.31 3.15 -9.08
CA LYS A 96 -22.19 4.47 -9.72
C LYS A 96 -20.73 4.79 -10.08
N MET A 97 -19.79 4.55 -9.17
CA MET A 97 -18.37 4.83 -9.41
C MET A 97 -17.82 3.96 -10.55
N GLU A 98 -18.08 2.64 -10.52
CA GLU A 98 -17.59 1.71 -11.54
C GLU A 98 -18.24 1.92 -12.93
N THR A 99 -19.41 2.56 -12.99
CA THR A 99 -20.13 2.80 -14.26
C THR A 99 -19.93 4.20 -14.84
N THR A 100 -19.62 5.20 -14.03
CA THR A 100 -19.57 6.61 -14.47
C THR A 100 -18.16 7.15 -14.66
N ARG A 101 -17.15 6.52 -14.04
CA ARG A 101 -15.78 7.00 -14.08
C ARG A 101 -14.99 6.38 -15.25
N PRO A 102 -14.29 7.20 -16.07
CA PRO A 102 -13.50 6.72 -17.22
C PRO A 102 -12.47 5.64 -16.86
N GLU A 103 -11.93 5.70 -15.64
CA GLU A 103 -10.93 4.74 -15.14
C GLU A 103 -11.47 3.31 -15.11
N PHE A 104 -12.79 3.15 -14.94
CA PHE A 104 -13.47 1.86 -14.87
C PHE A 104 -14.11 1.46 -16.19
N SER A 105 -14.72 2.39 -16.94
CA SER A 105 -15.44 2.07 -18.18
C SER A 105 -14.55 1.47 -19.26
N ASP A 106 -13.32 1.98 -19.40
CA ASP A 106 -12.46 1.67 -20.55
C ASP A 106 -11.57 0.45 -20.30
N LYS A 107 -11.03 0.32 -19.09
CA LYS A 107 -10.09 -0.75 -18.68
C LYS A 107 -10.71 -1.79 -17.75
N LYS A 108 -12.00 -1.67 -17.44
CA LYS A 108 -12.78 -2.59 -16.61
C LYS A 108 -12.13 -2.87 -15.25
N PHE A 109 -11.49 -1.86 -14.67
CA PHE A 109 -11.12 -1.92 -13.27
C PHE A 109 -12.37 -2.11 -12.40
N LYS A 110 -12.15 -2.58 -11.18
CA LYS A 110 -13.14 -2.75 -10.12
C LYS A 110 -12.51 -2.33 -8.81
N MET A 111 -13.33 -1.88 -7.87
CA MET A 111 -12.84 -1.60 -6.52
C MET A 111 -12.69 -2.89 -5.72
N GLY A 112 -11.55 -3.00 -5.03
CA GLY A 112 -11.15 -4.10 -4.18
C GLY A 112 -11.82 -4.09 -2.81
N PRO A 113 -11.21 -4.79 -1.83
CA PRO A 113 -11.68 -4.83 -0.46
C PRO A 113 -11.80 -3.42 0.16
N ASP A 114 -10.80 -2.57 -0.05
CA ASP A 114 -10.85 -1.13 0.23
C ASP A 114 -11.06 -0.34 -1.08
N ASN A 115 -11.72 0.83 -1.00
CA ASN A 115 -12.03 1.65 -2.18
C ASN A 115 -10.81 2.36 -2.80
N ARG A 116 -9.63 2.27 -2.20
CA ARG A 116 -8.34 2.72 -2.77
C ARG A 116 -7.60 1.59 -3.47
N ILE A 117 -7.99 0.34 -3.26
CA ILE A 117 -7.44 -0.83 -3.96
C ILE A 117 -8.31 -1.05 -5.20
N VAL A 118 -7.70 -1.14 -6.38
CA VAL A 118 -8.42 -1.46 -7.62
C VAL A 118 -7.74 -2.59 -8.35
N PHE A 119 -8.52 -3.37 -9.08
CA PHE A 119 -7.98 -4.46 -9.89
C PHE A 119 -8.75 -4.65 -11.19
N SER A 120 -8.11 -5.23 -12.20
CA SER A 120 -8.73 -5.58 -13.48
C SER A 120 -8.10 -6.86 -14.01
N ASP A 121 -8.93 -7.74 -14.55
CA ASP A 121 -8.47 -8.99 -15.20
C ASP A 121 -8.14 -8.78 -16.69
N VAL A 122 -8.40 -7.58 -17.22
CA VAL A 122 -8.30 -7.26 -18.66
C VAL A 122 -7.73 -5.87 -18.92
N ALA A 123 -7.10 -5.23 -17.92
CA ALA A 123 -6.49 -3.92 -18.10
C ALA A 123 -5.37 -3.97 -19.14
N ILE A 124 -4.58 -5.04 -19.12
CA ILE A 124 -3.52 -5.32 -20.09
C ILE A 124 -4.12 -6.12 -21.24
N ASP A 125 -3.99 -5.61 -22.46
CA ASP A 125 -4.49 -6.30 -23.65
C ASP A 125 -3.68 -7.57 -23.96
N GLU A 126 -4.34 -8.55 -24.59
CA GLU A 126 -3.77 -9.87 -24.88
C GLU A 126 -2.49 -9.80 -25.73
N LYS A 127 -2.37 -8.83 -26.64
CA LYS A 127 -1.18 -8.68 -27.47
C LYS A 127 0.00 -8.26 -26.60
N THR A 128 -0.18 -7.25 -25.75
CA THR A 128 0.85 -6.78 -24.82
C THR A 128 1.24 -7.86 -23.82
N ALA A 129 0.28 -8.61 -23.28
CA ALA A 129 0.52 -9.73 -22.38
C ALA A 129 1.40 -10.82 -23.02
N LYS A 130 1.07 -11.25 -24.25
CA LYS A 130 1.86 -12.25 -24.99
C LYS A 130 3.25 -11.75 -25.35
N SER A 131 3.38 -10.47 -25.72
CA SER A 131 4.67 -9.83 -25.96
C SER A 131 5.54 -9.83 -24.71
N LEU A 132 4.99 -9.49 -23.54
CA LEU A 132 5.72 -9.56 -22.27
C LEU A 132 6.19 -10.99 -21.98
N ALA A 133 5.27 -11.96 -22.00
CA ALA A 133 5.59 -13.35 -21.69
C ALA A 133 6.71 -13.89 -22.59
N SER A 134 6.68 -13.56 -23.89
CA SER A 134 7.70 -13.97 -24.86
C SER A 134 9.04 -13.27 -24.61
N ALA A 135 9.03 -11.94 -24.43
CA ALA A 135 10.25 -11.17 -24.20
C ALA A 135 10.94 -11.55 -22.88
N VAL A 136 10.17 -11.78 -21.82
CA VAL A 136 10.71 -12.23 -20.54
C VAL A 136 11.25 -13.66 -20.63
N ALA A 137 10.60 -14.56 -21.38
CA ALA A 137 11.13 -15.91 -21.60
C ALA A 137 12.49 -15.90 -22.32
N GLU A 138 12.73 -14.99 -23.25
CA GLU A 138 14.07 -14.82 -23.85
C GLU A 138 15.07 -14.19 -22.87
N PHE A 139 14.63 -13.23 -22.06
CA PHE A 139 15.46 -12.61 -21.01
C PHE A 139 15.90 -13.62 -19.93
N GLU A 140 15.01 -14.52 -19.52
CA GLU A 140 15.28 -15.59 -18.56
C GLU A 140 16.42 -16.52 -19.02
N LYS A 141 16.53 -16.79 -20.32
CA LYS A 141 17.59 -17.68 -20.86
C LYS A 141 18.99 -17.11 -20.73
N VAL A 142 19.11 -15.78 -20.67
CA VAL A 142 20.40 -15.07 -20.66
C VAL A 142 20.73 -14.45 -19.30
N THR A 143 19.77 -14.46 -18.37
CA THR A 143 19.92 -13.89 -17.03
C THR A 143 20.36 -14.99 -16.06
N PRO A 144 21.43 -14.77 -15.27
CA PRO A 144 21.82 -15.71 -14.21
C PRO A 144 20.66 -15.96 -13.25
N LYS A 145 20.50 -17.20 -12.79
CA LYS A 145 19.45 -17.54 -11.82
C LYS A 145 19.83 -16.99 -10.45
N ASP A 146 19.15 -15.94 -10.03
CA ASP A 146 19.29 -15.30 -8.73
C ASP A 146 18.06 -15.63 -7.87
N TYR A 147 18.27 -16.39 -6.79
CA TYR A 147 17.18 -16.74 -5.89
C TYR A 147 17.07 -15.72 -4.77
N HIS A 148 15.84 -15.29 -4.48
CA HIS A 148 15.58 -14.35 -3.41
C HIS A 148 16.04 -14.91 -2.06
N PRO A 149 16.77 -14.14 -1.23
CA PRO A 149 17.20 -14.57 0.09
C PRO A 149 16.05 -15.08 0.95
N GLY A 150 16.23 -16.21 1.64
CA GLY A 150 15.22 -16.80 2.52
C GLY A 150 14.03 -17.49 1.82
N SER A 151 13.97 -17.50 0.48
CA SER A 151 12.83 -18.08 -0.26
C SER A 151 12.84 -19.60 -0.43
N ASN A 152 13.83 -20.30 0.13
CA ASN A 152 14.04 -21.75 -0.09
C ASN A 152 14.14 -22.11 -1.60
N ASN A 153 14.81 -21.26 -2.38
CA ASN A 153 14.96 -21.38 -3.85
C ASN A 153 13.63 -21.44 -4.62
N LEU A 154 12.56 -20.85 -4.08
CA LEU A 154 11.25 -20.77 -4.75
C LEU A 154 11.06 -19.47 -5.53
N VAL A 155 11.69 -18.38 -5.11
CA VAL A 155 11.52 -17.07 -5.75
C VAL A 155 12.77 -16.73 -6.56
N VAL A 156 12.59 -16.49 -7.86
CA VAL A 156 13.65 -16.11 -8.80
C VAL A 156 13.50 -14.64 -9.14
N ASP A 157 14.54 -13.87 -8.82
CA ASP A 157 14.65 -12.44 -9.06
C ASP A 157 15.25 -12.20 -10.46
N LEU A 158 14.40 -11.86 -11.45
CA LEU A 158 14.87 -11.57 -12.81
C LEU A 158 15.34 -10.12 -12.96
N VAL A 159 14.54 -9.20 -12.42
CA VAL A 159 14.88 -7.80 -12.25
C VAL A 159 14.48 -7.45 -10.83
N HIS A 160 15.45 -7.23 -9.94
CA HIS A 160 15.16 -6.91 -8.55
C HIS A 160 15.90 -5.66 -8.11
N PRO A 161 15.23 -4.70 -7.45
CA PRO A 161 15.85 -3.41 -7.12
C PRO A 161 16.91 -3.48 -6.01
N SER A 162 17.00 -4.61 -5.31
CA SER A 162 18.00 -4.83 -4.25
C SER A 162 19.38 -5.26 -4.75
N LEU A 163 19.58 -5.51 -6.04
CA LEU A 163 20.92 -5.66 -6.61
C LEU A 163 21.37 -4.34 -7.24
N PHE A 164 22.65 -4.01 -7.10
CA PHE A 164 23.25 -2.79 -7.65
C PHE A 164 22.50 -1.49 -7.26
N HIS A 165 21.90 -1.47 -6.06
CA HIS A 165 21.26 -0.30 -5.49
C HIS A 165 22.29 0.79 -5.13
N LEU A 166 21.82 2.00 -4.86
CA LEU A 166 22.68 3.07 -4.35
C LEU A 166 23.13 2.75 -2.93
N GLN A 167 24.40 3.01 -2.61
CA GLN A 167 24.96 3.00 -1.26
C GLN A 167 25.45 4.41 -0.90
N TYR A 168 24.80 5.04 0.08
CA TYR A 168 25.18 6.37 0.55
C TYR A 168 26.61 6.37 1.11
N GLY A 169 27.37 7.42 0.82
CA GLY A 169 28.80 7.53 1.14
C GLY A 169 29.73 6.73 0.21
N ARG A 170 29.19 6.06 -0.83
CA ARG A 170 29.99 5.24 -1.77
C ARG A 170 29.61 5.44 -3.23
N THR A 171 28.33 5.28 -3.57
CA THR A 171 27.83 5.43 -4.94
C THR A 171 27.95 6.89 -5.37
N LYS A 172 28.31 7.12 -6.63
CA LYS A 172 28.41 8.46 -7.22
C LYS A 172 27.22 8.74 -8.13
N MET A 173 26.80 10.00 -8.17
CA MET A 173 25.81 10.50 -9.13
C MET A 173 26.36 11.72 -9.86
N VAL A 174 25.84 11.96 -11.06
CA VAL A 174 26.06 13.21 -11.80
C VAL A 174 25.24 14.31 -11.16
N LYS A 175 25.92 15.37 -10.71
CA LYS A 175 25.30 16.61 -10.22
C LYS A 175 26.08 17.78 -10.79
N ASP A 176 25.36 18.70 -11.44
CA ASP A 176 25.96 19.87 -12.10
C ASP A 176 27.10 19.50 -13.09
N GLY A 177 26.94 18.37 -13.79
CA GLY A 177 27.91 17.86 -14.76
C GLY A 177 29.14 17.16 -14.17
N MET A 178 29.21 16.97 -12.85
CA MET A 178 30.32 16.28 -12.19
C MET A 178 29.84 15.09 -11.37
N LEU A 179 30.66 14.03 -11.32
CA LEU A 179 30.41 12.90 -10.41
C LEU A 179 30.77 13.27 -8.97
N GLY A 180 29.77 13.21 -8.09
CA GLY A 180 29.93 13.37 -6.65
C GLY A 180 29.42 12.15 -5.88
N ILE A 181 30.03 11.85 -4.73
CA ILE A 181 29.51 10.82 -3.82
C ILE A 181 28.14 11.28 -3.31
N VAL A 182 27.17 10.37 -3.33
CA VAL A 182 25.84 10.64 -2.81
C VAL A 182 25.84 10.45 -1.30
N GLU A 183 25.44 11.48 -0.57
CA GLU A 183 25.26 11.43 0.87
C GLU A 183 23.77 11.33 1.21
N PHE A 184 23.47 10.70 2.35
CA PHE A 184 22.16 10.77 2.95
C PHE A 184 22.07 12.10 3.69
N ASP A 185 21.22 13.01 3.21
CA ASP A 185 21.12 14.37 3.73
C ASP A 185 19.75 14.67 4.34
N LYS A 186 19.68 15.80 5.03
CA LYS A 186 18.49 16.26 5.74
C LYS A 186 17.31 16.59 4.80
N GLU A 187 17.57 16.84 3.52
CA GLU A 187 16.47 17.08 2.56
C GLU A 187 15.65 15.81 2.31
N ILE A 188 16.28 14.64 2.41
CA ILE A 188 15.60 13.33 2.36
C ILE A 188 14.75 13.12 3.61
N GLU A 189 15.34 13.32 4.80
CA GLU A 189 14.65 13.14 6.08
C GLU A 189 13.44 14.07 6.22
N ASP A 190 13.63 15.34 5.87
CA ASP A 190 12.62 16.37 6.06
C ASP A 190 11.61 16.43 4.89
N PHE A 191 11.65 15.52 3.90
CA PHE A 191 10.78 15.65 2.72
C PHE A 191 9.29 15.54 3.08
N LYS A 192 8.91 14.62 3.97
CA LYS A 192 7.54 14.48 4.49
C LYS A 192 7.45 14.85 5.96
N LYS A 193 6.33 15.47 6.32
CA LYS A 193 6.02 15.81 7.71
C LYS A 193 5.72 14.55 8.52
N GLY A 194 6.06 14.57 9.81
CA GLY A 194 5.72 13.51 10.75
C GLY A 194 6.53 12.21 10.59
N ILE A 195 7.58 12.23 9.76
CA ILE A 195 8.47 11.09 9.56
C ILE A 195 9.75 11.34 10.35
N VAL A 196 10.04 10.47 11.31
CA VAL A 196 11.34 10.41 11.97
C VAL A 196 12.10 9.26 11.34
N CYS A 197 12.99 9.57 10.39
CA CYS A 197 13.82 8.56 9.75
C CYS A 197 15.23 8.59 10.33
N THR A 198 15.77 7.42 10.66
CA THR A 198 17.21 7.26 10.92
C THR A 198 17.98 7.23 9.60
N LYS A 199 19.28 7.56 9.66
CA LYS A 199 20.19 7.50 8.51
C LYS A 199 20.04 6.14 7.79
N ARG A 200 19.79 6.18 6.49
CA ARG A 200 19.73 4.97 5.64
C ARG A 200 21.04 4.75 4.91
N THR A 201 21.40 3.49 4.74
CA THR A 201 22.64 3.09 4.05
C THR A 201 22.44 2.94 2.54
N PHE A 202 21.23 2.58 2.13
CA PHE A 202 20.94 2.13 0.77
C PHE A 202 19.66 2.75 0.23
N GLN A 203 19.59 2.95 -1.09
CA GLN A 203 18.39 3.38 -1.79
C GLN A 203 18.19 2.55 -3.06
N TRP A 204 16.98 2.03 -3.28
CA TRP A 204 16.60 1.52 -4.59
C TRP A 204 16.63 2.63 -5.65
N LEU A 205 17.04 2.27 -6.88
CA LEU A 205 17.19 3.23 -7.97
C LEU A 205 15.98 3.16 -8.92
N PRO A 206 14.99 4.07 -8.81
CA PRO A 206 13.92 4.20 -9.80
C PRO A 206 14.47 4.62 -11.17
N ALA A 207 13.80 4.14 -12.22
CA ALA A 207 13.94 4.65 -13.58
C ALA A 207 13.01 5.85 -13.82
N GLU A 208 13.44 6.79 -14.65
CA GLU A 208 12.64 7.95 -15.05
C GLU A 208 11.83 7.66 -16.30
N LEU A 209 10.53 7.91 -16.20
CA LEU A 209 9.59 7.97 -17.31
C LEU A 209 9.36 9.43 -17.69
N SER A 210 9.26 9.72 -18.98
CA SER A 210 8.80 11.02 -19.49
C SER A 210 7.48 10.86 -20.22
N LEU A 211 6.57 11.82 -20.01
CA LEU A 211 5.28 11.88 -20.67
C LEU A 211 5.43 12.52 -22.06
N ASP A 212 4.98 11.81 -23.09
CA ASP A 212 4.79 12.40 -24.41
C ASP A 212 3.50 13.23 -24.46
N ASN A 213 3.62 14.49 -24.87
CA ASN A 213 2.51 15.44 -24.81
C ASN A 213 1.40 15.16 -25.82
N GLU A 214 1.73 14.50 -26.94
CA GLU A 214 0.79 14.20 -28.03
C GLU A 214 0.01 12.90 -27.75
N SER A 215 0.73 11.81 -27.51
CA SER A 215 0.15 10.48 -27.25
C SER A 215 -0.37 10.32 -25.83
N LYS A 216 0.04 11.19 -24.90
CA LYS A 216 -0.24 11.08 -23.45
C LYS A 216 0.24 9.75 -22.85
N LYS A 217 1.34 9.21 -23.37
CA LYS A 217 1.98 7.98 -22.91
C LYS A 217 3.35 8.25 -22.30
N PHE A 218 3.68 7.49 -21.26
CA PHE A 218 5.00 7.47 -20.63
C PHE A 218 5.95 6.53 -21.35
N SER A 219 7.23 6.92 -21.43
CA SER A 219 8.33 6.07 -21.92
C SER A 219 9.57 6.25 -21.06
N PHE A 220 10.38 5.19 -20.91
CA PHE A 220 11.60 5.26 -20.11
C PHE A 220 12.65 6.14 -20.79
N THR A 221 13.23 7.03 -20.00
CA THR A 221 14.29 7.96 -20.41
C THR A 221 15.62 7.70 -19.71
N SER A 222 15.61 6.86 -18.66
CA SER A 222 16.81 6.29 -18.04
C SER A 222 16.70 4.77 -17.98
N TYR A 223 17.78 4.10 -17.56
CA TYR A 223 17.80 2.63 -17.48
C TYR A 223 16.97 2.12 -16.28
N ILE A 224 16.28 1.00 -16.45
CA ILE A 224 15.73 0.18 -15.37
C ILE A 224 16.89 -0.54 -14.68
N ASN A 225 17.01 -0.39 -13.36
CA ASN A 225 18.06 -1.05 -12.59
C ASN A 225 18.05 -2.55 -12.86
N ASN A 226 19.21 -3.14 -13.16
CA ASN A 226 19.39 -4.55 -13.52
C ASN A 226 18.78 -5.03 -14.85
N LEU A 227 18.29 -4.14 -15.71
CA LEU A 227 17.88 -4.49 -17.08
C LEU A 227 18.61 -3.64 -18.13
N HIS A 228 19.49 -4.22 -18.95
CA HIS A 228 20.34 -3.44 -19.88
C HIS A 228 19.53 -2.81 -21.04
N PRO A 229 19.48 -1.47 -21.19
CA PRO A 229 18.55 -0.81 -22.11
C PRO A 229 18.87 -1.03 -23.59
N LEU A 230 20.15 -1.18 -23.96
CA LEU A 230 20.53 -1.44 -25.35
C LEU A 230 20.41 -2.91 -25.77
N LYS A 231 20.47 -3.85 -24.81
CA LYS A 231 20.34 -5.29 -25.09
C LYS A 231 18.88 -5.75 -25.07
N HIS A 232 18.03 -5.06 -24.31
CA HIS A 232 16.61 -5.40 -24.16
C HIS A 232 15.66 -4.23 -24.47
N PRO A 233 15.83 -3.47 -25.59
CA PRO A 233 15.01 -2.29 -25.87
C PRO A 233 13.52 -2.61 -26.10
N GLU A 234 13.22 -3.80 -26.63
CA GLU A 234 11.85 -4.27 -26.79
C GLU A 234 11.17 -4.49 -25.44
N LEU A 235 11.85 -5.12 -24.48
CA LEU A 235 11.31 -5.36 -23.14
C LEU A 235 11.02 -4.03 -22.41
N TYR A 236 11.88 -3.02 -22.55
CA TYR A 236 11.60 -1.67 -22.04
C TYR A 236 10.32 -1.07 -22.61
N SER A 237 10.12 -1.21 -23.93
CA SER A 237 8.94 -0.68 -24.62
C SER A 237 7.66 -1.39 -24.15
N ILE A 238 7.73 -2.71 -23.95
CA ILE A 238 6.61 -3.51 -23.44
C ILE A 238 6.29 -3.15 -21.99
N ILE A 239 7.29 -3.05 -21.11
CA ILE A 239 7.11 -2.67 -19.71
C ILE A 239 6.47 -1.27 -19.62
N ALA A 240 6.90 -0.32 -20.45
CA ALA A 240 6.29 1.00 -20.52
C ALA A 240 4.83 0.95 -21.01
N GLU A 241 4.51 0.11 -22.02
CA GLU A 241 3.13 -0.04 -22.48
C GLU A 241 2.23 -0.63 -21.39
N ILE A 242 2.70 -1.62 -20.62
CA ILE A 242 1.95 -2.17 -19.48
C ILE A 242 1.70 -1.10 -18.42
N PHE A 243 2.73 -0.31 -18.07
CA PHE A 243 2.56 0.80 -17.14
C PHE A 243 1.46 1.75 -17.60
N ASN A 244 1.49 2.18 -18.88
CA ASN A 244 0.48 3.06 -19.45
C ASN A 244 -0.94 2.47 -19.41
N GLN A 245 -1.08 1.15 -19.57
CA GLN A 245 -2.38 0.48 -19.48
C GLN A 245 -2.90 0.39 -18.04
N ALA A 246 -2.01 0.43 -17.04
CA ALA A 246 -2.37 0.47 -15.63
C ALA A 246 -2.64 1.90 -15.10
N VAL A 247 -2.22 2.96 -15.81
CA VAL A 247 -2.41 4.36 -15.41
C VAL A 247 -3.84 4.70 -14.97
N PRO A 248 -4.92 4.24 -15.63
CA PRO A 248 -6.27 4.55 -15.16
C PRO A 248 -6.55 4.03 -13.74
N GLY A 249 -6.14 2.81 -13.42
CA GLY A 249 -6.26 2.26 -12.07
C GLY A 249 -5.38 2.99 -11.06
N LEU A 250 -4.16 3.35 -11.45
CA LEU A 250 -3.24 4.16 -10.65
C LEU A 250 -3.81 5.54 -10.30
N ASN A 251 -4.37 6.23 -11.30
CA ASN A 251 -5.01 7.53 -11.10
C ASN A 251 -6.16 7.43 -10.10
N PHE A 252 -7.04 6.44 -10.26
CA PHE A 252 -8.15 6.28 -9.33
C PHE A 252 -7.69 5.95 -7.91
N SER A 253 -6.73 5.02 -7.76
CA SER A 253 -6.18 4.63 -6.47
C SER A 253 -5.56 5.83 -5.74
N LEU A 254 -4.73 6.63 -6.43
CA LEU A 254 -4.11 7.83 -5.88
C LEU A 254 -5.11 8.97 -5.62
N ALA A 255 -6.09 9.16 -6.51
CA ALA A 255 -7.20 10.10 -6.32
C ALA A 255 -7.97 9.81 -5.03
N ARG A 256 -8.31 8.53 -4.79
CA ARG A 256 -8.92 8.06 -3.55
C ARG A 256 -7.98 8.22 -2.36
N TYR A 257 -6.68 8.03 -2.55
CA TYR A 257 -5.69 8.15 -1.47
C TYR A 257 -5.54 9.58 -0.94
N VAL A 258 -5.57 10.59 -1.82
CA VAL A 258 -5.50 12.02 -1.42
C VAL A 258 -6.85 12.60 -1.01
N SER A 259 -7.93 11.84 -1.19
CA SER A 259 -9.27 12.23 -0.78
C SER A 259 -9.43 12.16 0.73
N GLU A 260 -10.43 12.88 1.25
CA GLU A 260 -10.78 12.77 2.67
C GLU A 260 -11.18 11.34 3.03
N HIS A 261 -10.79 10.94 4.24
CA HIS A 261 -11.25 9.69 4.81
C HIS A 261 -12.78 9.70 4.95
N TYR A 262 -13.42 8.61 4.53
CA TYR A 262 -14.86 8.47 4.66
C TYR A 262 -15.19 7.61 5.88
N VAL A 263 -15.62 8.26 6.97
CA VAL A 263 -16.13 7.60 8.19
C VAL A 263 -17.65 7.53 8.09
N ARG A 264 -18.20 6.31 8.22
CA ARG A 264 -19.64 6.04 8.02
C ARG A 264 -20.45 6.37 9.26
N VAL A 265 -19.84 6.14 10.42
CA VAL A 265 -20.44 6.34 11.73
C VAL A 265 -19.45 7.14 12.58
N PRO A 266 -19.45 8.48 12.50
CA PRO A 266 -18.56 9.30 13.28
C PRO A 266 -18.97 9.24 14.76
N ILE A 267 -18.09 8.70 15.60
CA ILE A 267 -18.23 8.73 17.07
C ILE A 267 -17.36 9.88 17.57
N PRO A 268 -17.93 10.88 18.26
CA PRO A 268 -17.17 11.99 18.84
C PRO A 268 -16.32 11.53 20.04
N ALA A 269 -15.17 12.14 20.26
CA ALA A 269 -14.37 11.92 21.47
C ALA A 269 -14.97 12.59 22.73
N GLY A 270 -14.46 12.13 23.88
CA GLY A 270 -14.75 12.67 25.22
C GLY A 270 -16.24 12.81 25.53
N ILE A 271 -16.62 13.92 26.14
CA ILE A 271 -18.01 14.22 26.55
C ILE A 271 -19.01 14.15 25.38
N GLY A 272 -18.55 14.33 24.14
CA GLY A 272 -19.39 14.22 22.95
C GLY A 272 -20.04 12.85 22.80
N ALA A 273 -19.41 11.79 23.30
CA ALA A 273 -19.93 10.42 23.26
C ALA A 273 -21.02 10.14 24.32
N TYR A 274 -21.18 11.00 25.33
CA TYR A 274 -22.05 10.77 26.48
C TYR A 274 -23.32 11.63 26.47
N LYS A 275 -24.36 11.16 27.18
CA LYS A 275 -25.66 11.84 27.27
C LYS A 275 -25.63 13.15 28.05
N GLY A 276 -24.58 13.36 28.85
CA GLY A 276 -24.39 14.55 29.68
C GLY A 276 -22.97 14.63 30.24
N THR A 277 -22.80 15.50 31.22
CA THR A 277 -21.55 15.74 31.94
C THR A 277 -21.24 14.64 32.96
N ASP A 278 -20.00 14.61 33.46
CA ASP A 278 -19.62 13.73 34.56
C ASP A 278 -20.40 14.03 35.85
N ASP A 279 -20.77 15.29 36.10
CA ASP A 279 -21.60 15.65 37.25
C ASP A 279 -23.00 15.02 37.13
N GLU A 280 -23.63 15.11 35.95
CA GLU A 280 -24.93 14.49 35.67
C GLU A 280 -24.86 12.95 35.73
N TYR A 281 -23.75 12.36 35.27
CA TYR A 281 -23.47 10.94 35.46
C TYR A 281 -23.43 10.57 36.94
N CYS A 282 -22.67 11.33 37.74
CA CYS A 282 -22.52 11.08 39.18
C CYS A 282 -23.84 11.24 39.93
N GLU A 283 -24.66 12.23 39.58
CA GLU A 283 -25.99 12.41 40.19
C GLU A 283 -26.91 11.20 39.94
N LEU A 284 -26.77 10.55 38.79
CA LEU A 284 -27.63 9.44 38.37
C LEU A 284 -27.15 8.09 38.92
N TYR A 285 -25.83 7.86 38.95
CA TYR A 285 -25.26 6.53 39.18
C TYR A 285 -24.36 6.42 40.42
N CYS A 286 -23.76 7.51 40.93
CA CYS A 286 -22.89 7.40 42.10
C CYS A 286 -23.70 7.29 43.41
N PRO A 287 -23.40 6.32 44.29
CA PRO A 287 -24.14 6.15 45.53
C PRO A 287 -23.95 7.36 46.46
N LYS A 288 -25.03 7.79 47.13
CA LYS A 288 -24.98 8.89 48.11
C LYS A 288 -24.02 8.53 49.26
N GLY A 289 -22.86 9.19 49.29
CA GLY A 289 -21.85 9.02 50.34
C GLY A 289 -20.60 8.23 49.92
N THR A 290 -20.50 7.76 48.67
CA THR A 290 -19.29 7.11 48.14
C THR A 290 -19.03 7.55 46.69
N TYR A 291 -17.76 7.84 46.37
CA TYR A 291 -17.34 8.25 45.02
C TYR A 291 -16.90 7.07 44.13
N TRP A 292 -17.06 5.82 44.58
CA TRP A 292 -16.47 4.66 43.93
C TRP A 292 -17.55 3.60 43.68
N LEU A 293 -17.82 3.34 42.41
CA LEU A 293 -18.46 2.10 41.97
C LEU A 293 -17.37 1.03 41.82
N ASP A 294 -17.74 -0.25 41.87
CA ASP A 294 -16.82 -1.27 41.36
C ASP A 294 -16.71 -1.17 39.84
N TYR A 295 -15.64 -1.72 39.28
CA TYR A 295 -15.32 -1.57 37.86
C TYR A 295 -16.44 -2.06 36.92
N GLU A 296 -17.12 -3.16 37.25
CA GLU A 296 -18.17 -3.72 36.39
C GLU A 296 -19.45 -2.89 36.46
N GLU A 297 -19.79 -2.37 37.65
CA GLU A 297 -20.93 -1.48 37.81
C GLU A 297 -20.67 -0.13 37.15
N GLU A 298 -19.48 0.45 37.31
CA GLU A 298 -19.06 1.66 36.61
C GLU A 298 -19.16 1.49 35.10
N ARG A 299 -18.55 0.42 34.57
CA ARG A 299 -18.57 0.08 33.15
C ARG A 299 -20.00 -0.05 32.61
N ARG A 300 -20.89 -0.76 33.33
CA ARG A 300 -22.31 -0.87 32.96
C ARG A 300 -22.99 0.50 32.93
N CYS A 301 -22.82 1.31 33.97
CA CYS A 301 -23.42 2.63 34.07
C CYS A 301 -22.89 3.58 33.00
N ARG A 302 -21.58 3.55 32.70
CA ARG A 302 -20.96 4.33 31.62
C ARG A 302 -21.53 3.93 30.27
N PHE A 303 -21.66 2.64 29.98
CA PHE A 303 -22.30 2.16 28.75
C PHE A 303 -23.76 2.57 28.62
N GLU A 304 -24.53 2.56 29.71
CA GLU A 304 -25.89 3.08 29.74
C GLU A 304 -25.94 4.60 29.51
N PHE A 305 -24.88 5.33 29.88
CA PHE A 305 -24.79 6.79 29.74
C PHE A 305 -24.25 7.25 28.37
N LEU A 306 -23.77 6.34 27.51
CA LEU A 306 -23.36 6.65 26.15
C LEU A 306 -24.55 7.06 25.27
N ARG A 307 -24.29 8.00 24.35
CA ARG A 307 -25.23 8.39 23.29
C ARG A 307 -25.36 7.30 22.25
N ASP A 308 -26.45 7.37 21.50
CA ASP A 308 -26.68 6.46 20.38
C ASP A 308 -26.28 7.10 19.05
N PHE A 309 -25.60 6.33 18.20
CA PHE A 309 -25.07 6.79 16.91
C PHE A 309 -25.46 5.82 15.79
N PRO A 310 -26.74 5.79 15.37
CA PRO A 310 -27.20 4.91 14.30
C PRO A 310 -26.55 5.29 12.95
N PRO A 311 -26.07 4.32 12.15
CA PRO A 311 -25.51 4.59 10.83
C PRO A 311 -26.49 5.36 9.95
N THR A 312 -26.08 6.52 9.46
CA THR A 312 -26.93 7.38 8.62
C THR A 312 -26.17 7.79 7.37
N TYR A 313 -26.65 7.35 6.20
CA TYR A 313 -26.04 7.70 4.92
C TYR A 313 -26.43 9.13 4.52
N THR A 314 -25.55 10.10 4.76
CA THR A 314 -25.81 11.52 4.51
C THR A 314 -25.26 12.02 3.17
N LYS A 315 -24.11 11.50 2.75
CA LYS A 315 -23.42 11.90 1.51
C LYS A 315 -22.59 10.76 0.93
N ASP A 316 -22.41 10.80 -0.39
CA ASP A 316 -21.47 9.92 -1.09
C ASP A 316 -20.02 10.24 -0.66
N PRO A 317 -19.13 9.23 -0.61
CA PRO A 317 -17.69 9.47 -0.54
C PRO A 317 -17.21 10.35 -1.71
N VAL A 318 -16.40 11.36 -1.39
CA VAL A 318 -15.81 12.28 -2.37
C VAL A 318 -14.49 11.71 -2.87
N THR A 319 -14.28 11.74 -4.19
CA THR A 319 -13.00 11.43 -4.83
C THR A 319 -12.45 12.69 -5.47
N LYS A 320 -11.30 13.16 -5.00
CA LYS A 320 -10.56 14.29 -5.58
C LYS A 320 -10.07 13.94 -6.99
N ASP A 321 -9.78 14.96 -7.79
CA ASP A 321 -9.12 14.78 -9.07
C ASP A 321 -7.62 14.58 -8.87
N PHE A 322 -7.07 13.60 -9.57
CA PHE A 322 -5.64 13.33 -9.62
C PHE A 322 -5.31 12.56 -10.90
N ASP A 323 -4.31 13.03 -11.64
CA ASP A 323 -3.79 12.33 -12.81
C ASP A 323 -2.26 12.35 -12.79
N VAL A 324 -1.62 11.18 -12.82
CA VAL A 324 -0.16 11.11 -12.92
C VAL A 324 0.38 11.77 -14.20
N ARG A 325 -0.47 11.95 -15.21
CA ARG A 325 -0.14 12.65 -16.47
C ARG A 325 -0.10 14.18 -16.32
N ASP A 326 -0.46 14.73 -15.16
CA ASP A 326 -0.18 16.14 -14.85
C ASP A 326 1.32 16.38 -14.59
N PHE A 327 2.10 15.30 -14.42
CA PHE A 327 3.54 15.35 -14.25
C PHE A 327 4.23 14.98 -15.56
N SER A 328 5.15 15.83 -16.02
CA SER A 328 5.94 15.57 -17.24
C SER A 328 6.91 14.40 -17.08
N ARG A 329 7.25 14.05 -15.82
CA ARG A 329 8.17 12.97 -15.48
C ARG A 329 7.67 12.21 -14.26
N LEU A 330 7.92 10.90 -14.24
CA LEU A 330 7.69 10.03 -13.09
C LEU A 330 8.95 9.21 -12.79
N LYS A 331 9.08 8.77 -11.55
CA LYS A 331 10.11 7.83 -11.09
C LYS A 331 9.43 6.51 -10.73
N VAL A 332 9.90 5.40 -11.30
CA VAL A 332 9.30 4.08 -11.08
C VAL A 332 10.39 3.03 -10.91
N ILE A 333 10.28 2.25 -9.83
CA ILE A 333 11.11 1.07 -9.61
C ILE A 333 10.39 -0.12 -10.23
N VAL A 334 11.08 -0.90 -11.06
CA VAL A 334 10.54 -2.08 -11.74
C VAL A 334 11.11 -3.34 -11.10
N LYS A 335 10.24 -4.32 -10.84
CA LYS A 335 10.65 -5.67 -10.42
C LYS A 335 9.98 -6.72 -11.30
N LEU A 336 10.73 -7.75 -11.67
CA LEU A 336 10.26 -8.96 -12.34
C LEU A 336 10.70 -10.16 -11.50
N ALA A 337 9.73 -10.98 -11.09
CA ALA A 337 10.00 -12.15 -10.27
C ALA A 337 9.13 -13.34 -10.67
N ASN A 338 9.69 -14.53 -10.52
CA ASN A 338 8.99 -15.80 -10.66
C ASN A 338 8.90 -16.50 -9.32
N ILE A 339 7.79 -17.20 -9.06
CA ILE A 339 7.67 -18.19 -7.98
C ILE A 339 7.49 -19.55 -8.63
N GLU A 340 8.42 -20.46 -8.37
CA GLU A 340 8.54 -21.77 -9.00
C GLU A 340 8.29 -22.86 -7.95
N LEU A 341 7.13 -23.52 -8.00
CA LEU A 341 6.83 -24.68 -7.16
C LEU A 341 7.13 -25.97 -7.91
N THR A 342 7.64 -26.98 -7.20
CA THR A 342 7.88 -28.32 -7.76
C THR A 342 7.17 -29.39 -6.93
N PRO A 343 6.95 -30.61 -7.44
CA PRO A 343 6.40 -31.70 -6.64
C PRO A 343 7.19 -31.97 -5.34
N GLU A 344 8.50 -31.72 -5.34
CA GLU A 344 9.39 -31.86 -4.17
C GLU A 344 9.29 -30.68 -3.20
N ASN A 345 8.92 -29.49 -3.70
CA ASN A 345 8.70 -28.30 -2.90
C ASN A 345 7.36 -27.63 -3.29
N PRO A 346 6.21 -28.25 -2.92
CA PRO A 346 4.93 -27.96 -3.54
C PRO A 346 4.16 -26.79 -2.89
N LYS A 347 4.75 -26.15 -1.87
CA LYS A 347 4.10 -25.11 -1.06
C LYS A 347 4.98 -23.88 -0.95
N TYR A 348 4.36 -22.72 -1.16
CA TYR A 348 4.91 -21.43 -0.82
C TYR A 348 4.37 -20.99 0.55
N ALA A 349 5.25 -20.63 1.48
CA ALA A 349 4.85 -20.29 2.85
C ALA A 349 4.20 -18.91 2.98
N GLY A 350 4.19 -18.10 1.91
CA GLY A 350 3.78 -16.71 1.94
C GLY A 350 4.94 -15.75 2.25
N GLU A 351 4.64 -14.46 2.25
CA GLU A 351 5.54 -13.39 2.66
C GLU A 351 5.08 -12.77 3.98
N SER A 352 5.98 -12.12 4.72
CA SER A 352 5.59 -11.32 5.88
C SER A 352 4.81 -10.07 5.44
N TRP A 353 4.00 -9.52 6.35
CA TRP A 353 3.47 -8.16 6.19
C TRP A 353 4.61 -7.17 5.96
N HIS A 354 4.50 -6.35 4.93
CA HIS A 354 5.50 -5.35 4.59
C HIS A 354 4.91 -4.20 3.77
N LEU A 355 5.71 -3.14 3.65
CA LEU A 355 5.55 -2.03 2.72
C LEU A 355 6.74 -1.96 1.79
N GLU A 356 6.57 -1.33 0.64
CA GLU A 356 7.66 -1.18 -0.32
C GLU A 356 8.47 0.08 -0.04
N GLY A 357 9.77 -0.09 0.19
CA GLY A 357 10.72 1.00 0.39
C GLY A 357 10.50 1.83 1.66
N LEU A 358 11.31 2.89 1.76
CA LEU A 358 11.40 3.81 2.89
C LEU A 358 11.36 5.26 2.37
N ILE A 359 11.58 6.25 3.24
CA ILE A 359 11.48 7.68 2.87
C ILE A 359 12.42 8.10 1.73
N ASN A 360 13.54 7.43 1.57
CA ASN A 360 14.51 7.70 0.51
C ASN A 360 14.08 7.10 -0.85
N GLU A 361 13.11 6.19 -0.89
CA GLU A 361 12.43 5.78 -2.12
C GLU A 361 11.08 6.48 -2.31
N ASP A 362 10.40 6.82 -1.21
CA ASP A 362 9.10 7.52 -1.15
C ASP A 362 8.05 6.97 -2.12
N ILE A 363 7.81 5.66 -2.05
CA ILE A 363 6.83 4.98 -2.91
C ILE A 363 5.42 5.32 -2.41
N VAL A 364 4.55 5.79 -3.31
CA VAL A 364 3.16 6.17 -3.01
C VAL A 364 2.13 5.14 -3.47
N ALA A 365 2.48 4.30 -4.45
CA ALA A 365 1.61 3.24 -4.94
C ALA A 365 2.40 2.08 -5.54
N THR A 366 1.77 0.91 -5.50
CA THR A 366 2.24 -0.32 -6.13
C THR A 366 1.26 -0.75 -7.20
N VAL A 367 1.78 -1.05 -8.39
CA VAL A 367 1.05 -1.71 -9.48
C VAL A 367 1.65 -3.09 -9.67
N LEU A 368 0.80 -4.11 -9.69
CA LEU A 368 1.21 -5.51 -9.74
C LEU A 368 0.46 -6.22 -10.87
N TYR A 369 1.18 -6.90 -11.76
CA TYR A 369 0.60 -7.62 -12.88
C TYR A 369 1.02 -9.09 -12.87
N TYR A 370 0.04 -9.98 -12.70
CA TYR A 370 0.20 -11.43 -12.75
C TYR A 370 0.14 -11.90 -14.21
N TYR A 371 1.27 -11.80 -14.92
CA TYR A 371 1.29 -12.05 -16.37
C TYR A 371 1.33 -13.54 -16.73
N HIS A 372 1.61 -14.42 -15.76
CA HIS A 372 1.48 -15.87 -15.95
C HIS A 372 1.22 -16.57 -14.61
N VAL A 373 0.20 -17.43 -14.54
CA VAL A 373 -0.09 -18.27 -13.37
C VAL A 373 -0.53 -19.64 -13.87
N ASP A 374 0.28 -20.67 -13.59
CA ASP A 374 0.04 -22.06 -13.99
C ASP A 374 0.14 -23.00 -12.79
N ASN A 375 -0.81 -23.93 -12.69
CA ASN A 375 -0.85 -25.00 -11.70
C ASN A 375 -0.72 -24.55 -10.22
N ILE A 376 -1.38 -23.43 -9.86
CA ILE A 376 -1.38 -22.85 -8.51
C ILE A 376 -2.81 -22.57 -8.05
N LYS A 377 -3.12 -22.87 -6.79
CA LYS A 377 -4.39 -22.55 -6.13
C LYS A 377 -4.16 -21.73 -4.85
N ASP A 378 -5.23 -21.10 -4.35
CA ASP A 378 -5.26 -20.34 -3.08
C ASP A 378 -4.33 -19.10 -3.01
N SER A 379 -3.75 -18.69 -4.14
CA SER A 379 -2.87 -17.52 -4.23
C SER A 379 -3.65 -16.21 -4.05
N LYS A 380 -3.33 -15.45 -3.01
CA LYS A 380 -3.96 -14.16 -2.67
C LYS A 380 -2.94 -13.11 -2.24
N LEU A 381 -3.31 -11.85 -2.41
CA LEU A 381 -2.62 -10.68 -1.88
C LEU A 381 -3.53 -10.05 -0.82
N SER A 382 -3.10 -10.14 0.44
CA SER A 382 -3.84 -9.63 1.60
C SER A 382 -3.34 -8.26 2.01
N PHE A 383 -4.23 -7.44 2.57
CA PHE A 383 -3.98 -6.05 2.95
C PHE A 383 -4.41 -5.77 4.38
N ARG A 384 -3.64 -4.94 5.09
CA ARG A 384 -3.99 -4.37 6.39
C ARG A 384 -3.59 -2.89 6.45
N ALA A 385 -4.17 -2.17 7.40
CA ALA A 385 -3.77 -0.79 7.69
C ALA A 385 -3.59 -0.57 9.19
N GLY A 386 -2.62 0.27 9.54
CA GLY A 386 -2.48 0.87 10.87
C GLY A 386 -3.42 2.06 11.00
N PHE A 387 -4.00 2.25 12.19
CA PHE A 387 -4.84 3.41 12.48
C PHE A 387 -4.18 4.37 13.47
N ALA A 388 -4.63 5.62 13.43
CA ALA A 388 -4.15 6.67 14.32
C ALA A 388 -4.41 6.29 15.79
N ASP A 389 -3.58 6.77 16.71
CA ASP A 389 -3.73 6.48 18.13
C ASP A 389 -5.01 7.10 18.70
N PRO A 390 -5.97 6.33 19.22
CA PRO A 390 -7.14 6.93 19.88
C PRO A 390 -6.82 7.74 21.14
N LEU A 391 -5.70 7.45 21.79
CA LEU A 391 -5.29 8.06 23.05
C LEU A 391 -4.33 9.22 22.85
N ASP A 392 -3.89 9.49 21.62
CA ASP A 392 -3.13 10.69 21.33
C ASP A 392 -4.07 11.91 21.47
N PRO A 393 -3.79 12.83 22.42
CA PRO A 393 -4.63 13.99 22.65
C PRO A 393 -4.77 14.85 21.40
N TYR A 394 -3.87 14.75 20.42
CA TYR A 394 -3.92 15.52 19.19
C TYR A 394 -4.74 14.88 18.07
N VAL A 395 -5.41 13.74 18.28
CA VAL A 395 -6.21 13.05 17.24
C VAL A 395 -7.61 13.65 17.06
N GLU A 396 -8.15 14.36 18.06
CA GLU A 396 -9.43 15.06 17.95
C GLU A 396 -9.40 16.41 18.70
N HIS A 397 -8.66 17.38 18.16
CA HIS A 397 -8.59 18.76 18.70
C HIS A 397 -8.16 18.88 20.18
N GLY A 398 -7.37 17.95 20.72
CA GLY A 398 -6.95 17.96 22.12
C GLY A 398 -7.72 17.01 23.04
N ILE A 399 -8.68 16.23 22.51
CA ILE A 399 -9.57 15.37 23.31
C ILE A 399 -9.30 13.90 23.00
N THR A 400 -8.94 13.13 24.03
CA THR A 400 -8.73 11.68 23.92
C THR A 400 -10.05 10.92 23.93
N ILE A 401 -10.09 9.76 23.27
CA ILE A 401 -11.21 8.83 23.37
C ILE A 401 -10.99 7.97 24.61
N ASP A 402 -11.92 7.96 25.56
CA ASP A 402 -11.79 7.14 26.77
C ASP A 402 -12.09 5.66 26.52
N ASP A 403 -11.65 4.84 27.47
CA ASP A 403 -11.66 3.38 27.39
C ASP A 403 -13.06 2.79 27.21
N HIS A 404 -14.08 3.41 27.80
CA HIS A 404 -15.45 2.93 27.67
C HIS A 404 -15.99 3.18 26.26
N VAL A 405 -15.66 4.32 25.65
CA VAL A 405 -16.01 4.63 24.26
C VAL A 405 -15.27 3.68 23.30
N LEU A 406 -13.98 3.41 23.55
CA LEU A 406 -13.18 2.45 22.78
C LEU A 406 -13.75 1.04 22.82
N GLU A 407 -14.04 0.54 24.02
CA GLU A 407 -14.60 -0.79 24.17
C GLU A 407 -16.00 -0.87 23.53
N TYR A 408 -16.86 0.12 23.79
CA TYR A 408 -18.25 0.07 23.38
C TYR A 408 -18.45 0.20 21.87
N PHE A 409 -17.83 1.20 21.24
CA PHE A 409 -18.06 1.48 19.82
C PHE A 409 -17.06 0.79 18.90
N TYR A 410 -15.81 0.60 19.33
CA TYR A 410 -14.75 0.09 18.46
C TYR A 410 -14.41 -1.38 18.74
N GLY A 411 -14.78 -1.87 19.93
CA GLY A 411 -14.45 -3.21 20.41
C GLY A 411 -12.96 -3.38 20.69
N ILE A 412 -12.25 -2.28 20.95
CA ILE A 412 -10.81 -2.26 21.23
C ILE A 412 -10.61 -2.36 22.74
N LYS A 413 -9.66 -3.20 23.16
CA LYS A 413 -9.28 -3.44 24.54
C LYS A 413 -7.78 -3.24 24.72
N ASP A 414 -7.36 -3.09 25.98
CA ASP A 414 -5.95 -2.99 26.33
C ASP A 414 -5.13 -4.12 25.69
N GLN A 415 -3.95 -3.78 25.17
CA GLN A 415 -3.04 -4.67 24.43
C GLN A 415 -3.54 -5.16 23.06
N ASP A 416 -4.66 -4.67 22.53
CA ASP A 416 -5.04 -4.93 21.13
C ASP A 416 -4.08 -4.23 20.17
N LYS A 417 -3.76 -4.90 19.05
CA LYS A 417 -2.98 -4.30 17.97
C LYS A 417 -3.77 -3.18 17.28
N LEU A 418 -3.09 -2.07 17.00
CA LEU A 418 -3.69 -0.94 16.29
C LEU A 418 -3.64 -1.10 14.76
N THR A 419 -3.94 -2.31 14.29
CA THR A 419 -4.10 -2.63 12.86
C THR A 419 -5.43 -3.31 12.59
N TYR A 420 -5.92 -3.21 11.35
CA TYR A 420 -7.11 -3.95 10.92
C TYR A 420 -6.96 -4.53 9.51
N PRO A 421 -7.50 -5.73 9.26
CA PRO A 421 -7.48 -6.32 7.94
C PRO A 421 -8.41 -5.53 7.00
N LEU A 422 -7.90 -5.20 5.82
CA LEU A 422 -8.68 -4.61 4.74
C LEU A 422 -9.33 -5.68 3.87
N GLY A 423 -8.76 -6.89 3.83
CA GLY A 423 -9.19 -8.01 3.01
C GLY A 423 -8.14 -8.39 1.97
N ALA A 424 -8.52 -9.19 0.98
CA ALA A 424 -7.59 -9.73 -0.01
C ALA A 424 -8.12 -9.65 -1.44
N VAL A 425 -7.21 -9.70 -2.40
CA VAL A 425 -7.49 -9.85 -3.84
C VAL A 425 -6.88 -11.15 -4.32
N ASP A 426 -7.63 -11.98 -5.05
CA ASP A 426 -7.08 -13.22 -5.61
C ASP A 426 -5.99 -12.90 -6.64
N ALA A 427 -4.93 -13.67 -6.63
CA ALA A 427 -3.78 -13.52 -7.51
C ALA A 427 -3.89 -14.52 -8.68
N GLN A 428 -4.57 -14.10 -9.75
CA GLN A 428 -4.88 -14.92 -10.93
C GLN A 428 -4.23 -14.35 -12.21
N GLU A 429 -4.03 -15.20 -13.21
CA GLU A 429 -3.45 -14.80 -14.50
C GLU A 429 -4.24 -13.65 -15.15
N GLY A 430 -3.52 -12.68 -15.71
CA GLY A 430 -4.09 -11.49 -16.35
C GLY A 430 -4.49 -10.38 -15.38
N ARG A 431 -4.53 -10.63 -14.07
CA ARG A 431 -4.94 -9.62 -13.10
C ARG A 431 -3.87 -8.56 -12.91
N THR A 432 -4.28 -7.30 -13.02
CA THR A 432 -3.56 -6.11 -12.56
C THR A 432 -4.19 -5.64 -11.26
N VAL A 433 -3.39 -5.39 -10.23
CA VAL A 433 -3.82 -4.83 -8.94
C VAL A 433 -3.05 -3.54 -8.70
N VAL A 434 -3.75 -2.50 -8.26
CA VAL A 434 -3.17 -1.19 -7.93
C VAL A 434 -3.65 -0.78 -6.55
N PHE A 435 -2.72 -0.37 -5.70
CA PHE A 435 -3.01 0.05 -4.34
C PHE A 435 -2.00 1.10 -3.85
N PRO A 436 -2.38 1.97 -2.91
CA PRO A 436 -1.44 2.89 -2.29
C PRO A 436 -0.43 2.12 -1.43
N ASN A 437 0.84 2.53 -1.47
CA ASN A 437 1.91 1.98 -0.63
C ASN A 437 1.84 2.57 0.81
N TYR A 438 0.62 2.59 1.33
CA TYR A 438 0.23 2.98 2.68
C TYR A 438 -0.44 1.79 3.40
N PHE A 439 -0.94 0.83 2.63
CA PHE A 439 -1.41 -0.43 3.17
C PHE A 439 -0.27 -1.41 3.20
N GLU A 440 -0.03 -1.99 4.37
CA GLU A 440 0.80 -3.17 4.44
C GLU A 440 0.10 -4.31 3.70
N HIS A 441 0.89 -5.08 2.97
CA HIS A 441 0.41 -6.24 2.25
C HIS A 441 1.29 -7.44 2.52
N CYS A 442 0.73 -8.62 2.26
CA CYS A 442 1.47 -9.87 2.25
C CYS A 442 0.94 -10.79 1.17
N ILE A 443 1.81 -11.65 0.66
CA ILE A 443 1.43 -12.74 -0.22
C ILE A 443 1.02 -13.92 0.68
N ASP A 444 -0.22 -14.37 0.55
CA ASP A 444 -0.72 -15.50 1.34
C ASP A 444 0.00 -16.81 0.95
N PRO A 445 0.06 -17.81 1.86
CA PRO A 445 0.53 -19.14 1.50
C PRO A 445 -0.28 -19.74 0.36
N PHE A 446 0.38 -20.43 -0.56
CA PHE A 446 -0.29 -21.13 -1.67
C PHE A 446 0.46 -22.41 -2.04
N GLU A 447 -0.18 -23.29 -2.81
CA GLU A 447 0.39 -24.59 -3.18
C GLU A 447 -0.02 -25.00 -4.60
N LEU A 448 0.60 -26.07 -5.09
CA LEU A 448 0.27 -26.67 -6.38
C LEU A 448 -1.19 -27.10 -6.45
N GLU A 449 -1.85 -26.88 -7.59
CA GLU A 449 -3.19 -27.41 -7.85
C GLU A 449 -3.14 -28.93 -8.14
N ASP A 450 -2.27 -29.35 -9.07
CA ASP A 450 -1.86 -30.72 -9.34
C ASP A 450 -0.47 -30.96 -8.71
N PRO A 451 -0.38 -31.68 -7.56
CA PRO A 451 0.88 -31.91 -6.86
C PRO A 451 1.93 -32.70 -7.65
N LEU A 452 1.55 -33.32 -8.77
CA LEU A 452 2.45 -34.12 -9.61
C LEU A 452 3.12 -33.31 -10.73
N LYS A 453 2.73 -32.05 -10.92
CA LYS A 453 3.29 -31.16 -11.93
C LYS A 453 3.92 -29.93 -11.28
N PRO A 454 4.98 -29.34 -11.87
CA PRO A 454 5.47 -28.04 -11.46
C PRO A 454 4.38 -26.96 -11.58
N GLY A 455 4.53 -25.88 -10.83
CA GLY A 455 3.66 -24.71 -10.88
C GLY A 455 4.47 -23.43 -10.93
N LEU A 456 3.91 -22.40 -11.56
CA LEU A 456 4.64 -21.20 -11.92
C LEU A 456 3.77 -19.96 -11.77
N ARG A 457 4.27 -18.98 -11.02
CA ARG A 457 3.69 -17.64 -10.93
C ARG A 457 4.71 -16.62 -11.39
N LYS A 458 4.38 -15.78 -12.37
CA LYS A 458 5.28 -14.71 -12.82
C LYS A 458 4.63 -13.33 -12.68
N LEU A 459 5.41 -12.38 -12.16
CA LEU A 459 4.90 -11.09 -11.72
C LEU A 459 5.77 -9.94 -12.22
N LEU A 460 5.11 -8.86 -12.65
CA LEU A 460 5.71 -7.56 -12.93
C LEU A 460 5.19 -6.54 -11.93
N TYR A 461 6.10 -5.82 -11.29
CA TYR A 461 5.81 -4.81 -10.29
C TYR A 461 6.27 -3.44 -10.80
N PHE A 462 5.49 -2.43 -10.46
CA PHE A 462 5.89 -1.03 -10.51
C PHE A 462 5.68 -0.42 -9.14
N PHE A 463 6.77 0.02 -8.51
CA PHE A 463 6.70 0.85 -7.31
C PHE A 463 6.84 2.30 -7.74
N VAL A 464 5.73 3.04 -7.67
CA VAL A 464 5.61 4.41 -8.14
C VAL A 464 6.08 5.34 -7.03
N VAL A 465 7.17 6.04 -7.29
CA VAL A 465 7.72 7.06 -6.38
C VAL A 465 6.83 8.30 -6.42
N ASP A 466 6.71 8.98 -5.28
CA ASP A 466 5.97 10.22 -5.12
C ASP A 466 6.35 11.23 -6.23
N PRO A 467 5.41 11.61 -7.12
CA PRO A 467 5.71 12.49 -8.24
C PRO A 467 6.04 13.92 -7.80
N TYR A 468 5.78 14.30 -6.54
CA TYR A 468 6.20 15.58 -5.96
C TYR A 468 7.64 15.53 -5.39
N ASN A 469 8.25 14.34 -5.31
CA ASN A 469 9.56 14.14 -4.69
C ASN A 469 10.72 14.14 -5.70
N ASP A 470 11.31 15.31 -5.88
CA ASP A 470 12.52 15.49 -6.69
C ASP A 470 13.80 15.00 -5.99
N VAL A 471 13.77 14.70 -4.69
CA VAL A 471 14.95 14.37 -3.88
C VAL A 471 15.43 12.93 -4.11
N VAL A 472 14.50 11.98 -4.35
CA VAL A 472 14.80 10.56 -4.61
C VAL A 472 15.76 10.43 -5.79
N LYS A 473 16.90 9.77 -5.59
CA LYS A 473 17.91 9.60 -6.64
C LYS A 473 17.43 8.57 -7.66
N SER A 474 17.65 8.81 -8.95
CA SER A 474 17.20 7.91 -10.02
C SER A 474 18.36 7.46 -10.89
N THR A 475 18.12 6.46 -11.73
CA THR A 475 19.07 5.97 -12.74
C THR A 475 19.32 6.96 -13.88
N LYS A 476 18.68 8.14 -13.88
CA LYS A 476 19.04 9.23 -14.77
C LYS A 476 20.34 9.89 -14.37
N ASP A 477 20.54 10.06 -13.06
CA ASP A 477 21.68 10.78 -12.52
C ASP A 477 22.74 9.82 -11.95
N VAL A 478 22.37 8.60 -11.59
CA VAL A 478 23.29 7.57 -11.09
C VAL A 478 23.71 6.67 -12.25
N PRO A 479 25.01 6.62 -12.63
CA PRO A 479 25.50 5.69 -13.64
C PRO A 479 25.32 4.22 -13.23
N PRO A 480 25.25 3.27 -14.20
CA PRO A 480 25.20 1.86 -13.88
C PRO A 480 26.41 1.44 -13.05
N GLN A 481 26.20 0.53 -12.10
CA GLN A 481 27.26 0.07 -11.18
C GLN A 481 27.83 -1.29 -11.61
N ILE A 482 27.29 -1.90 -12.68
CA ILE A 482 27.79 -3.15 -13.27
C ILE A 482 28.96 -2.82 -14.18
N LYS A 483 30.13 -3.41 -13.92
CA LYS A 483 31.39 -3.08 -14.62
C LYS A 483 31.26 -3.23 -16.14
N GLU A 484 30.64 -4.30 -16.60
CA GLU A 484 30.43 -4.57 -18.03
C GLU A 484 29.54 -3.53 -18.71
N TRP A 485 28.65 -2.88 -17.96
CA TRP A 485 27.80 -1.80 -18.48
C TRP A 485 28.56 -0.48 -18.51
N VAL A 486 29.38 -0.21 -17.51
CA VAL A 486 30.26 0.97 -17.47
C VAL A 486 31.30 0.93 -18.61
N GLU A 487 31.73 -0.25 -19.01
CA GLU A 487 32.63 -0.47 -20.16
C GLU A 487 31.90 -0.42 -21.52
N ASP A 488 30.57 -0.47 -21.54
CA ASP A 488 29.76 -0.29 -22.76
C ASP A 488 29.74 1.19 -23.17
N LYS A 489 30.60 1.53 -24.14
CA LYS A 489 30.75 2.89 -24.67
C LYS A 489 29.47 3.44 -25.27
N GLU A 490 28.63 2.61 -25.90
CA GLU A 490 27.39 3.07 -26.51
C GLU A 490 26.38 3.44 -25.41
N LEU A 491 26.27 2.60 -24.38
CA LEU A 491 25.43 2.87 -23.21
C LEU A 491 25.85 4.15 -22.50
N MET A 492 27.14 4.25 -22.12
CA MET A 492 27.65 5.40 -21.39
C MET A 492 27.57 6.68 -22.22
N SER A 493 27.87 6.65 -23.52
CA SER A 493 27.72 7.84 -24.38
C SER A 493 26.26 8.31 -24.51
N LYS A 494 25.31 7.38 -24.48
CA LYS A 494 23.88 7.70 -24.62
C LYS A 494 23.28 8.31 -23.35
N TYR A 495 23.59 7.75 -22.19
CA TYR A 495 22.95 8.14 -20.92
C TYR A 495 23.83 9.03 -20.03
N PHE A 496 25.16 8.93 -20.16
CA PHE A 496 26.14 9.63 -19.31
C PHE A 496 27.34 10.15 -20.12
N PRO A 497 27.12 10.99 -21.16
CA PRO A 497 28.15 11.37 -22.13
C PRO A 497 29.38 12.06 -21.52
N ASP A 498 29.19 12.79 -20.42
CA ASP A 498 30.25 13.54 -19.74
C ASP A 498 30.95 12.74 -18.63
N VAL A 499 30.53 11.48 -18.39
CA VAL A 499 31.08 10.63 -17.34
C VAL A 499 32.21 9.76 -17.87
N ARG A 500 33.36 9.82 -17.20
CA ARG A 500 34.48 8.92 -17.47
C ARG A 500 34.25 7.57 -16.78
N PRO A 501 34.29 6.44 -17.49
CA PRO A 501 34.06 5.10 -16.92
C PRO A 501 34.91 4.80 -15.67
N GLU A 502 36.17 5.22 -15.64
CA GLU A 502 37.10 5.03 -14.53
C GLU A 502 36.73 5.80 -13.24
N GLU A 503 35.83 6.78 -13.34
CA GLU A 503 35.35 7.55 -12.20
C GLU A 503 34.10 6.96 -11.56
N VAL A 504 33.39 6.07 -12.27
CA VAL A 504 32.16 5.42 -11.81
C VAL A 504 32.49 4.42 -10.71
N THR A 505 31.71 4.43 -9.64
CA THR A 505 31.78 3.40 -8.61
C THR A 505 31.09 2.14 -9.10
N THR A 506 31.85 1.08 -9.39
CA THR A 506 31.32 -0.23 -9.76
C THR A 506 31.20 -1.19 -8.57
N MET A 507 30.39 -2.22 -8.70
CA MET A 507 30.31 -3.36 -7.80
C MET A 507 30.54 -4.66 -8.57
N SER A 508 31.26 -5.62 -7.97
CA SER A 508 31.23 -7.01 -8.43
C SER A 508 29.87 -7.65 -8.09
N TRP A 509 29.57 -8.79 -8.71
CA TRP A 509 28.35 -9.54 -8.40
C TRP A 509 28.31 -9.97 -6.92
N GLU A 510 29.43 -10.44 -6.36
CA GLU A 510 29.54 -10.83 -4.96
C GLU A 510 29.37 -9.62 -4.02
N GLU A 511 29.88 -8.45 -4.41
CA GLU A 511 29.66 -7.21 -3.65
C GLU A 511 28.20 -6.79 -3.67
N ALA A 512 27.53 -6.90 -4.82
CA ALA A 512 26.11 -6.60 -4.95
C ALA A 512 25.24 -7.55 -4.12
N ILE A 513 25.56 -8.85 -4.08
CA ILE A 513 24.87 -9.82 -3.20
C ILE A 513 25.07 -9.47 -1.73
N ARG A 514 26.30 -9.16 -1.30
CA ARG A 514 26.55 -8.77 0.10
C ARG A 514 25.78 -7.51 0.48
N ALA A 515 25.81 -6.50 -0.39
CA ALA A 515 25.07 -5.26 -0.17
C ALA A 515 23.55 -5.49 -0.12
N ARG A 516 23.02 -6.39 -0.95
CA ARG A 516 21.63 -6.85 -0.88
C ARG A 516 21.33 -7.49 0.47
N ASP A 517 22.16 -8.41 0.95
CA ASP A 517 21.90 -9.12 2.20
C ASP A 517 21.91 -8.14 3.39
N GLU A 518 22.81 -7.15 3.39
CA GLU A 518 22.81 -6.04 4.35
C GLU A 518 21.56 -5.18 4.24
N LEU A 519 21.10 -4.83 3.03
CA LEU A 519 19.87 -4.10 2.79
C LEU A 519 18.66 -4.88 3.31
N MET A 520 18.57 -6.17 3.00
CA MET A 520 17.47 -7.03 3.45
C MET A 520 17.49 -7.18 4.97
N ALA A 521 18.67 -7.32 5.60
CA ALA A 521 18.79 -7.30 7.05
C ALA A 521 18.33 -5.97 7.67
N GLN A 522 18.66 -4.82 7.07
CA GLN A 522 18.18 -3.50 7.53
C GLN A 522 16.67 -3.32 7.38
N ARG A 523 16.03 -4.02 6.44
CA ARG A 523 14.58 -3.94 6.18
C ARG A 523 13.76 -5.01 6.90
N SER A 524 14.37 -6.16 7.22
CA SER A 524 13.76 -7.27 7.97
C SER A 524 14.01 -7.17 9.47
N GLY A 525 15.05 -6.45 9.88
CA GLY A 525 15.26 -6.05 11.25
C GLY A 525 14.04 -5.25 11.67
N ARG A 526 13.21 -5.87 12.52
CA ARG A 526 12.26 -5.14 13.35
C ARG A 526 13.02 -3.94 13.91
N HIS A 527 12.41 -2.77 13.81
CA HIS A 527 12.87 -1.58 14.52
C HIS A 527 13.41 -2.02 15.87
N ASP A 528 14.66 -1.66 16.22
CA ASP A 528 15.33 -2.10 17.45
C ASP A 528 14.31 -2.23 18.59
N ALA A 529 14.30 -3.36 19.32
CA ALA A 529 13.28 -3.75 20.30
C ALA A 529 12.97 -2.72 21.41
N ASP A 530 13.69 -1.60 21.44
CA ASP A 530 13.42 -0.42 22.24
C ASP A 530 12.32 0.49 21.65
N TYR A 531 11.80 0.20 20.44
CA TYR A 531 10.88 1.06 19.67
C TYR A 531 9.66 0.32 19.06
N ASP A 532 9.41 -0.94 19.43
CA ASP A 532 8.25 -1.73 18.92
C ASP A 532 6.90 -1.06 19.25
N ASP A 533 6.83 -0.24 20.31
CA ASP A 533 5.65 0.55 20.68
C ASP A 533 5.37 1.74 19.74
N GLU A 534 6.29 2.07 18.83
CA GLU A 534 6.19 3.21 17.92
C GLU A 534 6.05 2.81 16.43
N ASP A 535 6.10 1.51 16.10
CA ASP A 535 5.78 1.00 14.77
C ASP A 535 4.27 1.07 14.51
N PRO A 536 3.79 1.82 13.49
CA PRO A 536 2.36 1.96 13.20
C PRO A 536 1.59 0.66 12.98
N TYR A 537 2.27 -0.44 12.65
CA TYR A 537 1.65 -1.71 12.30
C TYR A 537 1.85 -2.82 13.35
N GLU A 538 2.73 -2.61 14.33
CA GLU A 538 2.95 -3.56 15.43
C GLU A 538 2.60 -2.99 16.82
N ARG A 539 2.38 -1.68 16.92
CA ARG A 539 1.97 -1.02 18.17
C ARG A 539 0.68 -1.60 18.76
N LEU A 540 0.70 -1.71 20.09
CA LEU A 540 -0.44 -2.09 20.93
C LEU A 540 -1.07 -0.85 21.54
N ILE A 541 -2.38 -0.89 21.78
CA ILE A 541 -3.01 0.12 22.64
C ILE A 541 -2.59 -0.10 24.09
N ASN A 542 -2.21 0.98 24.77
CA ASN A 542 -1.89 0.97 26.18
C ASN A 542 -2.86 1.90 26.91
N ILE A 543 -3.81 1.28 27.61
CA ILE A 543 -4.89 1.96 28.33
C ILE A 543 -4.47 2.31 29.78
N CYS A 544 -3.25 1.97 30.21
CA CYS A 544 -2.77 2.08 31.59
C CYS A 544 -2.09 3.40 31.97
#